data_AF-A0A9E3ZCG8-F1
#
_entry.id   AF-A0A9E3ZCG8-F1
#
_cell.length_a   1.000
_cell.length_b   1.000
_cell.length_c   1.000
_cell.angle_alpha   90.00
_cell.angle_beta   90.00
_cell.angle_gamma   90.00
#
_symmetry.space_group_name_H-M   'P 1'
#
loop_
_entity.id
_entity.type
_entity.pdbx_description
1 polymer ?
#
loop_
_entity_poly.entity_id
_entity_poly.type
_entity_poly.pdbx_seq_one_letter_code
_entity_poly.pdbx_strand_id
1 'polypeptide(L)'
;GMWTIGYTGQSPERLKSHQQNWGTFDYTSLKAEGGPADGDFYGMPWPCWGTAEMKHPGTPNLYDTSLPVAEGGLTFRARFGVERDGVSLLADGSFSRGSELKDGYPEFTADMLKKLGWWDDLNDDEKKLAEGKNWKTDLSGGIQRVAIKHGCAPFGNAKARTVVWTFPDPVPIHREPLYTNRRDLVEKYPTYADRKSFWRLPTRYESIQAKDYSGDFPIILTSGRLVEYEGGGDESRSNPWLAELQQDMFVEIHPRDANNAGVKDGDAVWVEGAEGAKIKVKAMVTRRVGAGVAFTPFHFGGHFEGRDLRSKYPSGADPYVLGEACNTAMTYGYDSVTQMQETKCTLCRIYKA
;
A
#
# COMPACT_ATOMS: atom_id res chain seq x y z
N GLY A 1 12.08 18.67 13.08
CA GLY A 1 11.68 17.80 11.96
C GLY A 1 12.73 16.73 11.74
N MET A 2 12.49 15.75 10.88
CA MET A 2 13.52 14.81 10.40
C MET A 2 13.36 14.67 8.89
N TRP A 3 14.45 14.53 8.15
CA TRP A 3 14.45 14.43 6.69
C TRP A 3 14.23 13.01 6.18
N THR A 4 13.91 12.06 7.08
CA THR A 4 13.97 10.61 6.85
C THR A 4 13.08 10.10 5.73
N ILE A 5 11.99 10.82 5.44
CA ILE A 5 11.02 10.43 4.42
C ILE A 5 11.47 10.90 3.04
N GLY A 6 12.43 11.83 2.87
CA GLY A 6 12.88 12.26 1.54
C GLY A 6 11.82 12.98 0.70
N TYR A 7 10.73 13.43 1.32
CA TYR A 7 9.75 14.38 0.76
C TYR A 7 9.95 15.73 1.43
N THR A 8 11.08 16.37 1.14
CA THR A 8 11.51 17.55 1.90
C THR A 8 11.73 18.77 1.03
N GLY A 9 12.00 18.55 -0.27
CA GLY A 9 12.10 19.62 -1.25
C GLY A 9 10.74 20.15 -1.71
N GLN A 10 9.64 19.53 -1.28
CA GLN A 10 8.29 20.01 -1.53
C GLN A 10 7.96 21.15 -0.57
N SER A 11 7.66 22.33 -1.10
CA SER A 11 7.03 23.41 -0.34
C SER A 11 5.64 23.70 -0.88
N PRO A 12 4.74 24.29 -0.06
CA PRO A 12 3.44 24.75 -0.54
C PRO A 12 3.55 25.66 -1.77
N GLU A 13 4.57 26.52 -1.82
CA GLU A 13 4.83 27.45 -2.91
C GLU A 13 5.23 26.70 -4.19
N ARG A 14 6.10 25.68 -4.08
CA ARG A 14 6.46 24.83 -5.23
C ARG A 14 5.25 24.05 -5.74
N LEU A 15 4.47 23.42 -4.87
CA LEU A 15 3.26 22.70 -5.28
C LEU A 15 2.22 23.62 -5.93
N LYS A 16 2.06 24.84 -5.40
CA LYS A 16 1.22 25.87 -6.00
C LYS A 16 1.74 26.31 -7.38
N SER A 17 3.07 26.44 -7.53
CA SER A 17 3.69 26.73 -8.83
C SER A 17 3.38 25.63 -9.84
N HIS A 18 3.48 24.35 -9.47
CA HIS A 18 3.05 23.25 -10.34
C HIS A 18 1.58 23.42 -10.74
N GLN A 19 0.69 23.66 -9.76
CA GLN A 19 -0.73 23.89 -10.01
C GLN A 19 -1.01 25.00 -11.03
N GLN A 20 -0.29 26.11 -10.90
CA GLN A 20 -0.45 27.26 -11.81
C GLN A 20 0.12 27.01 -13.21
N ASN A 21 0.97 25.99 -13.37
CA ASN A 21 1.71 25.71 -14.61
C ASN A 21 1.49 24.26 -15.10
N TRP A 22 0.36 23.61 -14.79
CA TRP A 22 0.09 22.24 -15.21
C TRP A 22 0.27 21.97 -16.71
N GLY A 23 0.01 22.98 -17.54
CA GLY A 23 0.18 22.88 -19.00
C GLY A 23 1.64 22.77 -19.47
N THR A 24 2.65 22.97 -18.62
CA THR A 24 4.07 22.82 -19.00
C THR A 24 4.59 21.40 -18.83
N PHE A 25 3.85 20.51 -18.17
CA PHE A 25 4.27 19.13 -17.91
C PHE A 25 3.87 18.21 -19.06
N ASP A 26 4.85 17.46 -19.59
CA ASP A 26 4.59 16.43 -20.59
C ASP A 26 3.77 15.28 -19.98
N TYR A 27 2.76 14.80 -20.71
CA TYR A 27 1.82 13.79 -20.22
C TYR A 27 2.45 12.40 -20.04
N THR A 28 3.59 12.14 -20.68
CA THR A 28 4.24 10.81 -20.66
C THR A 28 5.36 10.76 -19.63
N SER A 29 6.33 11.67 -19.76
CA SER A 29 7.49 11.77 -18.88
C SER A 29 7.16 12.46 -17.55
N LEU A 30 6.04 13.18 -17.48
CA LEU A 30 5.64 14.01 -16.36
C LEU A 30 6.64 15.14 -16.04
N LYS A 31 7.60 15.42 -16.94
CA LYS A 31 8.59 16.47 -16.75
C LYS A 31 8.07 17.80 -17.31
N ALA A 32 8.28 18.89 -16.58
CA ALA A 32 8.01 20.22 -17.10
C ALA A 32 9.05 20.60 -18.17
N GLU A 33 8.56 21.11 -19.30
CA GLU A 33 9.36 21.58 -20.42
C GLU A 33 9.19 23.11 -20.54
N GLY A 34 10.12 23.84 -19.93
CA GLY A 34 10.10 25.30 -19.85
C GLY A 34 9.19 25.87 -18.76
N GLY A 35 9.20 27.20 -18.66
CA GLY A 35 8.38 27.94 -17.70
C GLY A 35 8.89 27.88 -16.24
N PRO A 36 8.06 28.33 -15.27
CA PRO A 36 8.48 28.46 -13.87
C PRO A 36 8.79 27.15 -13.15
N ALA A 37 8.33 26.01 -13.68
CA ALA A 37 8.56 24.68 -13.13
C ALA A 37 9.53 23.83 -13.99
N ASP A 38 10.23 24.45 -14.96
CA ASP A 38 11.10 23.74 -15.91
C ASP A 38 12.03 22.74 -15.21
N GLY A 39 12.04 21.50 -15.72
CA GLY A 39 12.85 20.41 -15.19
C GLY A 39 12.24 19.64 -14.02
N ASP A 40 11.23 20.19 -13.32
CA ASP A 40 10.55 19.47 -12.24
C ASP A 40 9.65 18.34 -12.80
N PHE A 41 9.47 17.28 -12.03
CA PHE A 41 8.49 16.24 -12.33
C PHE A 41 7.17 16.53 -11.63
N TYR A 42 6.05 16.23 -12.29
CA TYR A 42 4.72 16.54 -11.80
C TYR A 42 4.49 15.98 -10.38
N GLY A 43 4.12 16.86 -9.44
CA GLY A 43 3.92 16.50 -8.04
C GLY A 43 5.19 16.25 -7.23
N MET A 44 6.39 16.44 -7.82
CA MET A 44 7.69 16.20 -7.19
C MET A 44 7.75 14.84 -6.47
N PRO A 45 7.64 13.72 -7.23
CA PRO A 45 7.51 12.38 -6.68
C PRO A 45 8.70 11.97 -5.81
N TRP A 46 8.46 10.97 -4.96
CA TRP A 46 9.45 10.51 -3.99
C TRP A 46 10.70 9.88 -4.64
N PRO A 47 11.91 10.18 -4.13
CA PRO A 47 12.23 11.29 -3.24
C PRO A 47 12.31 12.65 -3.95
N CYS A 48 11.93 13.70 -3.22
CA CYS A 48 12.24 15.09 -3.51
C CYS A 48 13.18 15.61 -2.42
N TRP A 49 14.49 15.62 -2.72
CA TRP A 49 15.55 15.82 -1.75
C TRP A 49 15.76 17.27 -1.32
N GLY A 50 16.34 17.45 -0.14
CA GLY A 50 16.86 18.74 0.30
C GLY A 50 15.77 19.75 0.64
N THR A 51 16.17 21.00 0.80
CA THR A 51 15.25 22.12 1.04
C THR A 51 14.52 22.52 -0.26
N ALA A 52 13.50 23.37 -0.16
CA ALA A 52 12.81 23.87 -1.35
C ALA A 52 13.73 24.67 -2.29
N GLU A 53 14.73 25.36 -1.73
CA GLU A 53 15.72 26.16 -2.46
C GLU A 53 16.67 25.29 -3.28
N MET A 54 16.90 24.04 -2.87
CA MET A 54 17.68 23.08 -3.65
C MET A 54 16.99 22.67 -4.95
N LYS A 55 15.67 22.88 -5.07
CA LYS A 55 14.88 22.62 -6.28
C LYS A 55 15.10 21.23 -6.86
N HIS A 56 15.18 20.21 -6.00
CA HIS A 56 15.21 18.84 -6.50
C HIS A 56 13.89 18.55 -7.26
N PRO A 57 13.94 17.97 -8.47
CA PRO A 57 12.76 17.86 -9.34
C PRO A 57 11.77 16.78 -8.90
N GLY A 58 12.20 15.90 -8.00
CA GLY A 58 11.50 14.66 -7.66
C GLY A 58 12.06 13.50 -8.46
N THR A 59 11.74 12.29 -8.05
CA THR A 59 12.26 11.05 -8.65
C THR A 59 11.08 10.22 -9.17
N PRO A 60 10.71 10.34 -10.45
CA PRO A 60 9.53 9.68 -10.98
C PRO A 60 9.73 8.17 -11.16
N ASN A 61 10.95 7.78 -11.54
CA ASN A 61 11.34 6.40 -11.77
C ASN A 61 12.39 5.99 -10.75
N LEU A 62 11.98 5.19 -9.78
CA LEU A 62 12.93 4.65 -8.80
C LEU A 62 13.94 3.74 -9.48
N TYR A 63 15.19 3.83 -9.01
CA TYR A 63 16.31 2.99 -9.44
C TYR A 63 16.80 3.25 -10.87
N ASP A 64 16.40 4.38 -11.48
CA ASP A 64 16.99 4.83 -12.75
C ASP A 64 18.39 5.40 -12.52
N THR A 65 19.41 4.62 -12.86
CA THR A 65 20.81 5.01 -12.76
C THR A 65 21.32 5.78 -13.98
N SER A 66 20.51 5.90 -15.04
CA SER A 66 20.89 6.65 -16.25
C SER A 66 20.87 8.16 -16.04
N LEU A 67 20.17 8.63 -15.00
CA LEU A 67 20.08 10.04 -14.62
C LEU A 67 20.95 10.36 -13.39
N PRO A 68 21.45 11.60 -13.28
CA PRO A 68 22.06 12.10 -12.05
C PRO A 68 21.05 12.15 -10.90
N VAL A 69 21.53 11.93 -9.67
CA VAL A 69 20.67 12.03 -8.48
C VAL A 69 20.05 13.42 -8.35
N ALA A 70 20.76 14.48 -8.73
CA ALA A 70 20.25 15.85 -8.71
C ALA A 70 19.08 16.08 -9.70
N GLU A 71 18.92 15.22 -10.70
CA GLU A 71 17.91 15.31 -11.75
C GLU A 71 16.82 14.23 -11.62
N GLY A 72 16.70 13.59 -10.45
CA GLY A 72 15.69 12.55 -10.20
C GLY A 72 16.14 11.14 -10.58
N GLY A 73 17.43 10.90 -10.82
CA GLY A 73 18.01 9.57 -10.85
C GLY A 73 18.18 8.97 -9.45
N LEU A 74 18.25 7.64 -9.34
CA LEU A 74 18.35 7.00 -8.04
C LEU A 74 18.97 5.60 -8.11
N THR A 75 19.58 5.18 -7.00
CA THR A 75 20.10 3.83 -6.79
C THR A 75 19.26 3.07 -5.76
N PHE A 76 19.56 1.78 -5.56
CA PHE A 76 18.93 0.98 -4.51
C PHE A 76 19.47 1.37 -3.13
N ARG A 77 18.56 1.44 -2.15
CA ARG A 77 18.87 1.97 -0.82
C ARG A 77 19.67 1.00 0.06
N ALA A 78 20.73 1.49 0.69
CA ALA A 78 21.55 0.75 1.67
C ALA A 78 20.90 0.70 3.08
N ARG A 79 19.72 0.08 3.20
CA ARG A 79 18.94 0.06 4.46
C ARG A 79 19.28 -1.09 5.40
N PHE A 80 19.78 -2.21 4.89
CA PHE A 80 19.85 -3.48 5.64
C PHE A 80 21.27 -3.83 6.12
N GLY A 81 22.09 -2.80 6.34
CA GLY A 81 23.52 -2.97 6.59
C GLY A 81 24.33 -3.03 5.29
N VAL A 82 25.64 -3.19 5.43
CA VAL A 82 26.60 -3.22 4.32
C VAL A 82 27.06 -4.64 3.97
N GLU A 83 26.83 -5.60 4.86
CA GLU A 83 27.31 -6.97 4.74
C GLU A 83 26.31 -7.92 5.43
N ARG A 84 26.22 -9.14 4.92
CA ARG A 84 25.56 -10.26 5.57
C ARG A 84 26.26 -11.56 5.24
N ASP A 85 26.50 -12.40 6.24
CA ASP A 85 27.09 -13.74 6.07
C ASP A 85 28.43 -13.69 5.29
N GLY A 86 29.23 -12.65 5.49
CA GLY A 86 30.49 -12.42 4.78
C GLY A 86 30.33 -11.87 3.35
N VAL A 87 29.11 -11.61 2.90
CA VAL A 87 28.80 -11.10 1.55
C VAL A 87 28.38 -9.63 1.60
N SER A 88 29.07 -8.80 0.83
CA SER A 88 28.72 -7.38 0.69
C SER A 88 27.34 -7.19 0.08
N LEU A 89 26.51 -6.39 0.77
CA LEU A 89 25.19 -5.94 0.32
C LEU A 89 25.27 -4.66 -0.51
N LEU A 90 26.43 -4.01 -0.55
CA LEU A 90 26.67 -2.83 -1.36
C LEU A 90 26.64 -3.18 -2.85
N ALA A 91 26.20 -2.23 -3.68
CA ALA A 91 26.23 -2.37 -5.13
C ALA A 91 27.67 -2.62 -5.63
N ASP A 92 27.78 -3.23 -6.81
CA ASP A 92 29.04 -3.57 -7.47
C ASP A 92 28.94 -3.08 -8.92
N GLY A 93 29.73 -2.06 -9.27
CA GLY A 93 29.70 -1.43 -10.60
C GLY A 93 28.39 -0.76 -11.03
N SER A 94 27.43 -0.56 -10.11
CA SER A 94 26.12 0.07 -10.37
C SER A 94 25.97 1.36 -9.58
N PHE A 95 25.84 2.50 -10.26
CA PHE A 95 25.78 3.85 -9.67
C PHE A 95 25.03 4.80 -10.60
N SER A 96 24.44 5.87 -10.06
CA SER A 96 23.77 6.92 -10.85
C SER A 96 24.78 7.69 -11.72
N ARG A 97 24.32 8.15 -12.88
CA ARG A 97 25.12 8.99 -13.79
C ARG A 97 25.71 10.19 -13.05
N GLY A 98 26.99 10.46 -13.26
CA GLY A 98 27.69 11.57 -12.60
C GLY A 98 28.11 11.32 -11.16
N SER A 99 27.81 10.16 -10.56
CA SER A 99 28.29 9.82 -9.22
C SER A 99 29.81 9.73 -9.16
N GLU A 100 30.45 10.33 -8.15
CA GLU A 100 31.90 10.20 -7.92
C GLU A 100 32.28 8.81 -7.38
N LEU A 101 31.35 8.14 -6.68
CA LEU A 101 31.52 6.79 -6.19
C LEU A 101 30.97 5.79 -7.21
N LYS A 102 31.86 4.94 -7.73
CA LYS A 102 31.56 3.97 -8.81
C LYS A 102 31.15 2.58 -8.32
N ASP A 103 31.05 2.41 -7.01
CA ASP A 103 30.57 1.21 -6.34
C ASP A 103 29.49 1.56 -5.32
N GLY A 104 29.01 0.54 -4.60
CA GLY A 104 28.07 0.75 -3.51
C GLY A 104 28.71 1.42 -2.29
N TYR A 105 27.89 2.14 -1.56
CA TYR A 105 28.31 2.91 -0.39
C TYR A 105 27.20 2.93 0.69
N PRO A 106 27.56 3.03 1.98
CA PRO A 106 26.58 3.15 3.06
C PRO A 106 25.84 4.49 2.97
N GLU A 107 24.85 4.67 3.86
CA GLU A 107 24.20 5.97 3.99
C GLU A 107 25.17 7.07 4.44
N PHE A 108 24.96 8.30 3.96
CA PHE A 108 25.86 9.41 4.26
C PHE A 108 25.73 9.90 5.70
N THR A 109 26.88 10.04 6.34
CA THR A 109 27.07 10.60 7.69
C THR A 109 28.10 11.72 7.67
N ALA A 110 28.14 12.53 8.72
CA ALA A 110 29.21 13.53 8.90
C ALA A 110 30.61 12.91 8.82
N ASP A 111 30.80 11.76 9.45
CA ASP A 111 32.08 11.03 9.41
C ASP A 111 32.41 10.53 8.00
N MET A 112 31.41 10.12 7.23
CA MET A 112 31.62 9.71 5.85
C MET A 112 32.06 10.90 4.98
N LEU A 113 31.43 12.07 5.14
CA LEU A 113 31.87 13.28 4.43
C LEU A 113 33.30 13.67 4.79
N LYS A 114 33.68 13.58 6.08
CA LYS A 114 35.07 13.83 6.52
C LYS A 114 36.06 12.85 5.89
N LYS A 115 35.73 11.56 5.86
CA LYS A 115 36.58 10.51 5.25
C LYS A 115 36.76 10.70 3.74
N LEU A 116 35.74 11.20 3.05
CA LEU A 116 35.77 11.46 1.61
C LEU A 116 36.40 12.82 1.27
N GLY A 117 36.71 13.66 2.27
CA GLY A 117 37.21 15.03 2.04
C GLY A 117 36.12 16.01 1.59
N TRP A 118 34.85 15.66 1.75
CA TRP A 118 33.68 16.46 1.35
C TRP A 118 33.12 17.32 2.48
N TRP A 119 33.72 17.27 3.67
CA TRP A 119 33.25 18.02 4.84
C TRP A 119 33.29 19.54 4.63
N ASP A 120 34.27 20.03 3.86
CA ASP A 120 34.45 21.46 3.60
C ASP A 120 33.51 22.02 2.53
N ASP A 121 32.70 21.16 1.90
CA ASP A 121 31.59 21.58 1.05
C ASP A 121 30.35 22.01 1.83
N LEU A 122 30.33 21.79 3.16
CA LEU A 122 29.36 22.36 4.09
C LEU A 122 29.78 23.78 4.49
N ASN A 123 28.81 24.68 4.64
CA ASN A 123 29.04 25.97 5.27
C ASN A 123 29.13 25.83 6.81
N ASP A 124 29.54 26.89 7.51
CA ASP A 124 29.79 26.84 8.95
C ASP A 124 28.55 26.49 9.78
N ASP A 125 27.36 26.90 9.36
CA ASP A 125 26.11 26.57 10.07
C ASP A 125 25.67 25.14 9.81
N GLU A 126 25.83 24.66 8.57
CA GLU A 126 25.63 23.25 8.22
C GLU A 126 26.61 22.36 8.98
N LYS A 127 27.90 22.71 9.09
CA LYS A 127 28.90 21.94 9.86
C LYS A 127 28.47 21.78 11.32
N LYS A 128 28.03 22.86 11.98
CA LYS A 128 27.54 22.82 13.37
C LYS A 128 26.35 21.87 13.53
N LEU A 129 25.44 21.86 12.55
CA LEU A 129 24.22 21.06 12.60
C LEU A 129 24.41 19.62 12.13
N ALA A 130 25.38 19.35 11.26
CA ALA A 130 25.68 18.04 10.70
C ALA A 130 26.58 17.20 11.60
N GLU A 131 27.41 17.81 12.45
CA GLU A 131 28.37 17.12 13.32
C GLU A 131 27.70 15.99 14.13
N GLY A 132 28.27 14.77 14.04
CA GLY A 132 27.74 13.58 14.70
C GLY A 132 26.39 13.07 14.17
N LYS A 133 25.89 13.59 13.04
CA LYS A 133 24.60 13.22 12.45
C LYS A 133 24.73 12.50 11.12
N ASN A 134 23.59 12.02 10.63
CA ASN A 134 23.44 11.47 9.30
C ASN A 134 22.46 12.30 8.47
N TRP A 135 22.35 12.00 7.18
CA TRP A 135 21.50 12.70 6.23
C TRP A 135 20.02 12.86 6.66
N LYS A 136 19.54 12.03 7.60
CA LYS A 136 18.16 12.05 8.11
C LYS A 136 17.98 13.05 9.25
N THR A 137 19.01 13.20 10.09
CA THR A 137 18.94 13.94 11.36
C THR A 137 19.70 15.27 11.33
N ASP A 138 20.53 15.50 10.32
CA ASP A 138 21.07 16.82 10.00
C ASP A 138 19.93 17.76 9.58
N LEU A 139 19.54 18.65 10.48
CA LEU A 139 18.44 19.59 10.27
C LEU A 139 18.76 20.70 9.26
N SER A 140 20.03 20.90 8.91
CA SER A 140 20.42 21.87 7.89
C SER A 140 20.13 21.37 6.47
N GLY A 141 20.05 20.06 6.27
CA GLY A 141 19.99 19.44 4.94
C GLY A 141 21.36 19.40 4.22
N GLY A 142 22.42 19.90 4.85
CA GLY A 142 23.75 20.01 4.27
C GLY A 142 24.34 18.66 3.85
N ILE A 143 24.17 17.60 4.64
CA ILE A 143 24.66 16.25 4.27
C ILE A 143 24.00 15.76 2.97
N GLN A 144 22.69 16.01 2.79
CA GLN A 144 22.00 15.63 1.55
C GLN A 144 22.51 16.44 0.38
N ARG A 145 22.60 17.76 0.56
CA ARG A 145 23.10 18.69 -0.45
C ARG A 145 24.48 18.30 -0.94
N VAL A 146 25.41 18.00 -0.03
CA VAL A 146 26.77 17.58 -0.38
C VAL A 146 26.78 16.22 -1.05
N ALA A 147 26.07 15.21 -0.52
CA ALA A 147 26.00 13.90 -1.17
C ALA A 147 25.48 14.00 -2.62
N ILE A 148 24.42 14.78 -2.84
CA ILE A 148 23.83 15.00 -4.18
C ILE A 148 24.75 15.81 -5.09
N LYS A 149 25.49 16.79 -4.55
CA LYS A 149 26.52 17.55 -5.28
C LYS A 149 27.56 16.61 -5.91
N HIS A 150 27.96 15.56 -5.18
CA HIS A 150 28.87 14.51 -5.67
C HIS A 150 28.16 13.36 -6.41
N GLY A 151 26.92 13.58 -6.86
CA GLY A 151 26.11 12.64 -7.62
C GLY A 151 25.73 11.37 -6.84
N CYS A 152 25.77 11.40 -5.52
CA CYS A 152 25.49 10.26 -4.65
C CYS A 152 24.11 10.34 -4.00
N ALA A 153 23.45 9.19 -3.84
CA ALA A 153 22.17 9.12 -3.14
C ALA A 153 22.41 9.23 -1.62
N PRO A 154 21.74 10.16 -0.89
CA PRO A 154 21.97 10.34 0.54
C PRO A 154 21.80 9.06 1.38
N PHE A 155 20.88 8.18 0.96
CA PHE A 155 20.58 6.93 1.67
C PHE A 155 21.53 5.76 1.38
N GLY A 156 22.57 5.99 0.58
CA GLY A 156 23.53 4.96 0.14
C GLY A 156 23.19 4.29 -1.18
N ASN A 157 23.97 3.27 -1.55
CA ASN A 157 23.84 2.51 -2.79
C ASN A 157 24.14 1.03 -2.54
N ALA A 158 23.11 0.19 -2.63
CA ALA A 158 23.15 -1.23 -2.31
C ALA A 158 22.57 -2.10 -3.44
N LYS A 159 22.67 -3.42 -3.30
CA LYS A 159 22.04 -4.37 -4.22
C LYS A 159 20.53 -4.44 -3.97
N ALA A 160 19.77 -4.61 -5.04
CA ALA A 160 18.40 -5.10 -4.93
C ALA A 160 18.42 -6.50 -4.30
N ARG A 161 17.39 -6.83 -3.52
CA ARG A 161 17.29 -8.11 -2.83
C ARG A 161 15.94 -8.75 -3.10
N THR A 162 15.96 -10.03 -3.42
CA THR A 162 14.76 -10.88 -3.58
C THR A 162 14.53 -11.76 -2.36
N VAL A 163 15.50 -11.84 -1.45
CA VAL A 163 15.43 -12.63 -0.21
C VAL A 163 15.25 -11.71 0.98
N VAL A 164 14.23 -11.94 1.80
CA VAL A 164 13.90 -11.21 3.04
C VAL A 164 14.08 -12.12 4.26
N TRP A 165 15.32 -12.30 4.70
CA TRP A 165 15.69 -13.21 5.80
C TRP A 165 15.06 -12.91 7.18
N THR A 166 14.37 -11.79 7.36
CA THR A 166 13.64 -11.47 8.59
C THR A 166 12.19 -11.94 8.55
N PHE A 167 11.70 -12.43 7.40
CA PHE A 167 10.32 -12.88 7.23
C PHE A 167 10.22 -14.39 7.46
N PRO A 168 9.03 -14.88 7.85
CA PRO A 168 8.77 -16.32 7.94
C PRO A 168 9.09 -17.05 6.64
N ASP A 169 8.72 -16.44 5.51
CA ASP A 169 9.07 -16.88 4.17
C ASP A 169 10.09 -15.91 3.56
N PRO A 170 11.37 -16.31 3.42
CA PRO A 170 12.40 -15.43 2.89
C PRO A 170 12.22 -15.11 1.40
N VAL A 171 11.49 -15.94 0.68
CA VAL A 171 11.10 -15.74 -0.72
C VAL A 171 9.60 -16.02 -0.83
N PRO A 172 8.87 -15.45 -1.81
CA PRO A 172 7.46 -15.73 -1.99
C PRO A 172 7.20 -17.23 -2.15
N ILE A 173 6.38 -17.79 -1.24
CA ILE A 173 5.87 -19.15 -1.30
C ILE A 173 4.35 -19.04 -1.34
N HIS A 174 3.72 -19.84 -2.21
CA HIS A 174 2.27 -19.92 -2.22
C HIS A 174 1.77 -20.40 -0.87
N ARG A 175 0.72 -19.80 -0.32
CA ARG A 175 -0.03 -20.31 0.83
C ARG A 175 -1.51 -20.01 0.58
N GLU A 176 -2.35 -21.01 0.83
CA GLU A 176 -3.79 -20.82 0.70
C GLU A 176 -4.33 -19.85 1.77
N PRO A 177 -5.42 -19.13 1.48
CA PRO A 177 -6.19 -18.40 2.49
C PRO A 177 -6.58 -19.28 3.68
N LEU A 178 -6.86 -18.69 4.84
CA LEU A 178 -7.23 -19.48 6.02
C LEU A 178 -8.51 -20.30 5.78
N TYR A 179 -9.46 -19.71 5.06
CA TYR A 179 -10.67 -20.37 4.58
C TYR A 179 -10.53 -20.58 3.08
N THR A 180 -10.25 -21.82 2.67
CA THR A 180 -10.07 -22.20 1.26
C THR A 180 -10.81 -23.49 0.93
N ASN A 181 -11.29 -23.59 -0.31
CA ASN A 181 -11.80 -24.82 -0.90
C ASN A 181 -10.71 -25.66 -1.60
N ARG A 182 -9.48 -25.15 -1.74
CA ARG A 182 -8.33 -25.84 -2.34
C ARG A 182 -7.51 -26.57 -1.29
N ARG A 183 -8.14 -27.57 -0.67
CA ARG A 183 -7.54 -28.40 0.38
C ARG A 183 -6.31 -29.16 -0.09
N ASP A 184 -6.25 -29.48 -1.39
CA ASP A 184 -5.08 -30.07 -2.05
C ASP A 184 -3.84 -29.18 -1.98
N LEU A 185 -4.00 -27.85 -2.02
CA LEU A 185 -2.90 -26.90 -1.93
C LEU A 185 -2.47 -26.64 -0.49
N VAL A 186 -3.38 -26.77 0.49
CA VAL A 186 -3.03 -26.68 1.92
C VAL A 186 -2.04 -27.76 2.32
N GLU A 187 -2.19 -28.99 1.82
CA GLU A 187 -1.25 -30.08 2.12
C GLU A 187 0.16 -29.80 1.57
N LYS A 188 0.24 -29.27 0.34
CA LYS A 188 1.50 -28.94 -0.32
C LYS A 188 2.15 -27.66 0.23
N TYR A 189 1.33 -26.72 0.66
CA TYR A 189 1.72 -25.39 1.11
C TYR A 189 0.96 -25.03 2.40
N PRO A 190 1.30 -25.67 3.53
CA PRO A 190 0.61 -25.44 4.79
C PRO A 190 0.72 -23.97 5.20
N THR A 191 -0.22 -23.45 5.98
CA THR A 191 -0.08 -22.11 6.59
C THR A 191 0.93 -22.11 7.76
N TYR A 192 1.07 -20.97 8.43
CA TYR A 192 1.95 -20.82 9.58
C TYR A 192 1.39 -21.51 10.83
N ALA A 193 2.26 -21.84 11.80
CA ALA A 193 1.81 -22.23 13.12
C ALA A 193 1.11 -21.07 13.85
N ASP A 194 0.20 -21.40 14.76
CA ASP A 194 -0.45 -20.42 15.62
C ASP A 194 0.59 -19.66 16.48
N ARG A 195 0.38 -18.35 16.66
CA ARG A 195 1.26 -17.50 17.45
C ARG A 195 0.55 -17.06 18.72
N LYS A 196 1.05 -17.51 19.88
CA LYS A 196 0.53 -17.10 21.20
C LYS A 196 0.64 -15.60 21.43
N SER A 197 1.69 -14.97 20.91
CA SER A 197 1.89 -13.52 20.95
C SER A 197 2.52 -13.09 19.63
N PHE A 198 1.74 -12.36 18.84
CA PHE A 198 2.25 -11.66 17.67
C PHE A 198 1.95 -10.17 17.85
N TRP A 199 3.00 -9.40 18.11
CA TRP A 199 2.94 -8.03 18.60
C TRP A 199 2.21 -7.89 19.95
N ARG A 200 0.87 -7.87 19.95
CA ARG A 200 0.05 -7.60 21.14
C ARG A 200 -1.08 -8.61 21.37
N LEU A 201 -1.40 -9.45 20.38
CA LEU A 201 -2.52 -10.40 20.45
C LEU A 201 -2.09 -11.80 19.99
N PRO A 202 -2.78 -12.86 20.45
CA PRO A 202 -2.67 -14.16 19.82
C PRO A 202 -3.17 -14.10 18.37
N THR A 203 -2.47 -14.77 17.45
CA THR A 203 -2.87 -14.87 16.04
C THR A 203 -2.96 -16.34 15.63
N ARG A 204 -4.14 -16.72 15.13
CA ARG A 204 -4.43 -18.08 14.65
C ARG A 204 -4.20 -18.21 13.16
N TYR A 205 -3.62 -19.33 12.76
CA TYR A 205 -3.32 -19.73 11.40
C TYR A 205 -3.69 -21.21 11.22
N GLU A 206 -2.79 -22.13 11.58
CA GLU A 206 -2.98 -23.58 11.44
C GLU A 206 -4.27 -24.08 12.09
N SER A 207 -4.65 -23.54 13.26
CA SER A 207 -5.85 -24.02 13.97
C SER A 207 -7.14 -23.71 13.22
N ILE A 208 -7.17 -22.62 12.46
CA ILE A 208 -8.29 -22.25 11.59
C ILE A 208 -8.25 -23.11 10.33
N GLN A 209 -7.10 -23.15 9.65
CA GLN A 209 -6.97 -23.84 8.36
C GLN A 209 -7.07 -25.37 8.49
N ALA A 210 -6.83 -25.95 9.66
CA ALA A 210 -6.95 -27.39 9.92
C ALA A 210 -8.40 -27.91 9.78
N LYS A 211 -9.39 -27.05 9.95
CA LYS A 211 -10.80 -27.42 9.78
C LYS A 211 -11.26 -27.13 8.36
N ASP A 212 -11.90 -28.11 7.73
CA ASP A 212 -12.48 -27.95 6.40
C ASP A 212 -13.90 -27.37 6.50
N TYR A 213 -14.08 -26.18 5.94
CA TYR A 213 -15.36 -25.47 5.86
C TYR A 213 -15.96 -25.51 4.45
N SER A 214 -15.24 -26.07 3.46
CA SER A 214 -15.60 -25.95 2.05
C SER A 214 -16.89 -26.68 1.66
N GLY A 215 -17.27 -27.70 2.43
CA GLY A 215 -18.56 -28.39 2.25
C GLY A 215 -19.76 -27.52 2.63
N ASP A 216 -19.66 -26.79 3.75
CA ASP A 216 -20.75 -25.93 4.25
C ASP A 216 -20.76 -24.54 3.59
N PHE A 217 -19.58 -24.07 3.16
CA PHE A 217 -19.35 -22.75 2.57
C PHE A 217 -18.59 -22.90 1.25
N PRO A 218 -19.29 -23.27 0.15
CA PRO A 218 -18.62 -23.67 -1.09
C PRO A 218 -18.17 -22.49 -1.98
N ILE A 219 -18.63 -21.27 -1.70
CA ILE A 219 -18.38 -20.10 -2.54
C ILE A 219 -17.24 -19.27 -1.96
N ILE A 220 -16.26 -18.90 -2.78
CA ILE A 220 -15.22 -17.94 -2.40
C ILE A 220 -15.83 -16.54 -2.40
N LEU A 221 -15.74 -15.82 -1.29
CA LEU A 221 -16.17 -14.43 -1.19
C LEU A 221 -14.97 -13.49 -1.23
N THR A 222 -15.03 -12.52 -2.12
CA THR A 222 -14.09 -11.40 -2.18
C THR A 222 -14.81 -10.07 -2.02
N SER A 223 -14.06 -9.02 -1.69
CA SER A 223 -14.59 -7.66 -1.53
C SER A 223 -13.80 -6.62 -2.28
N GLY A 224 -14.47 -5.55 -2.70
CA GLY A 224 -13.81 -4.45 -3.39
C GLY A 224 -14.61 -3.16 -3.37
N ARG A 225 -14.20 -2.26 -4.26
CA ARG A 225 -14.71 -0.90 -4.32
C ARG A 225 -15.72 -0.72 -5.45
N LEU A 226 -16.56 0.29 -5.27
CA LEU A 226 -17.43 0.88 -6.27
C LEU A 226 -16.88 2.25 -6.65
N VAL A 227 -17.13 2.69 -7.87
CA VAL A 227 -16.60 3.97 -8.39
C VAL A 227 -17.29 5.15 -7.72
N GLU A 228 -18.55 4.96 -7.36
CA GLU A 228 -19.47 5.94 -6.78
C GLU A 228 -19.11 6.30 -5.33
N TYR A 229 -18.35 5.44 -4.64
CA TYR A 229 -18.13 5.53 -3.19
C TYR A 229 -16.65 5.45 -2.79
N GLU A 230 -16.30 6.19 -1.73
CA GLU A 230 -14.94 6.20 -1.16
C GLU A 230 -14.94 5.62 0.26
N GLY A 231 -13.87 4.92 0.63
CA GLY A 231 -13.70 4.41 1.99
C GLY A 231 -14.84 3.48 2.44
N GLY A 232 -15.37 3.70 3.65
CA GLY A 232 -16.57 3.03 4.16
C GLY A 232 -17.89 3.64 3.66
N GLY A 233 -17.82 4.62 2.76
CA GLY A 233 -18.96 5.27 2.12
C GLY A 233 -19.72 6.27 2.99
N ASP A 234 -19.22 6.66 4.16
CA ASP A 234 -19.94 7.56 5.07
C ASP A 234 -20.20 8.95 4.44
N GLU A 235 -19.18 9.55 3.82
CA GLU A 235 -19.33 10.83 3.12
C GLU A 235 -20.12 10.66 1.82
N SER A 236 -19.81 9.63 1.04
CA SER A 236 -20.33 9.47 -0.32
C SER A 236 -21.77 8.93 -0.37
N ARG A 237 -22.21 8.10 0.58
CA ARG A 237 -23.63 7.69 0.71
C ARG A 237 -24.51 8.79 1.31
N SER A 238 -23.90 9.81 1.90
CA SER A 238 -24.56 11.03 2.37
C SER A 238 -24.64 12.11 1.29
N ASN A 239 -24.10 11.85 0.10
CA ASN A 239 -24.26 12.71 -1.08
C ASN A 239 -25.39 12.15 -1.96
N PRO A 240 -26.46 12.90 -2.23
CA PRO A 240 -27.64 12.37 -2.93
C PRO A 240 -27.34 11.94 -4.37
N TRP A 241 -26.42 12.61 -5.07
CA TRP A 241 -26.07 12.28 -6.45
C TRP A 241 -25.29 10.97 -6.54
N LEU A 242 -24.36 10.72 -5.61
CA LEU A 242 -23.62 9.46 -5.57
C LEU A 242 -24.51 8.32 -5.06
N ALA A 243 -25.37 8.61 -4.07
CA ALA A 243 -26.35 7.67 -3.54
C ALA A 243 -27.35 7.18 -4.60
N GLU A 244 -27.73 8.04 -5.54
CA GLU A 244 -28.61 7.68 -6.67
C GLU A 244 -27.98 6.64 -7.61
N LEU A 245 -26.66 6.71 -7.82
CA LEU A 245 -25.95 5.80 -8.72
C LEU A 245 -25.90 4.35 -8.20
N GLN A 246 -25.90 4.14 -6.87
CA GLN A 246 -25.97 2.82 -6.27
C GLN A 246 -26.80 2.79 -4.98
N GLN A 247 -28.07 2.41 -5.11
CA GLN A 247 -29.07 2.52 -4.04
C GLN A 247 -29.12 1.34 -3.07
N ASP A 248 -28.62 0.18 -3.49
CA ASP A 248 -28.65 -1.05 -2.69
C ASP A 248 -27.23 -1.62 -2.54
N MET A 249 -26.93 -2.18 -1.37
CA MET A 249 -25.80 -3.09 -1.24
C MET A 249 -26.14 -4.43 -1.90
N PHE A 250 -25.19 -5.01 -2.63
CA PHE A 250 -25.41 -6.24 -3.39
C PHE A 250 -24.27 -7.24 -3.26
N VAL A 251 -24.52 -8.49 -3.66
CA VAL A 251 -23.51 -9.51 -3.92
C VAL A 251 -23.62 -9.97 -5.37
N GLU A 252 -22.50 -9.96 -6.09
CA GLU A 252 -22.40 -10.54 -7.42
C GLU A 252 -22.33 -12.05 -7.33
N ILE A 253 -23.21 -12.73 -8.06
CA ILE A 253 -23.30 -14.19 -8.07
C ILE A 253 -23.31 -14.68 -9.51
N HIS A 254 -22.49 -15.67 -9.82
CA HIS A 254 -22.50 -16.29 -11.14
C HIS A 254 -23.85 -17.04 -11.37
N PRO A 255 -24.44 -17.00 -12.59
CA PRO A 255 -25.75 -17.62 -12.85
C PRO A 255 -25.87 -19.10 -12.46
N ARG A 256 -24.79 -19.88 -12.58
CA ARG A 256 -24.76 -21.28 -12.14
C ARG A 256 -25.04 -21.40 -10.64
N ASP A 257 -24.36 -20.59 -9.84
CA ASP A 257 -24.42 -20.68 -8.39
C ASP A 257 -25.73 -20.09 -7.87
N ALA A 258 -26.22 -19.01 -8.50
CA ALA A 258 -27.55 -18.46 -8.25
C ALA A 258 -28.65 -19.52 -8.50
N ASN A 259 -28.60 -20.22 -9.64
CA ASN A 259 -29.56 -21.28 -9.96
C ASN A 259 -29.50 -22.44 -8.96
N ASN A 260 -28.28 -22.87 -8.58
CA ASN A 260 -28.10 -23.92 -7.56
C ASN A 260 -28.68 -23.51 -6.20
N ALA A 261 -28.62 -22.22 -5.87
CA ALA A 261 -29.16 -21.66 -4.63
C ALA A 261 -30.64 -21.24 -4.72
N GLY A 262 -31.28 -21.37 -5.88
CA GLY A 262 -32.67 -20.91 -6.10
C GLY A 262 -32.85 -19.39 -6.02
N VAL A 263 -31.80 -18.62 -6.29
CA VAL A 263 -31.76 -17.16 -6.23
C VAL A 263 -31.98 -16.56 -7.61
N LYS A 264 -32.85 -15.53 -7.70
CA LYS A 264 -33.03 -14.70 -8.89
C LYS A 264 -32.33 -13.37 -8.74
N ASP A 265 -32.06 -12.71 -9.87
CA ASP A 265 -31.55 -11.34 -9.86
C ASP A 265 -32.49 -10.40 -9.08
N GLY A 266 -31.92 -9.53 -8.27
CA GLY A 266 -32.65 -8.59 -7.41
C GLY A 266 -33.28 -9.18 -6.14
N ASP A 267 -33.23 -10.51 -5.93
CA ASP A 267 -33.68 -11.12 -4.67
C ASP A 267 -32.86 -10.61 -3.49
N ALA A 268 -33.49 -10.48 -2.31
CA ALA A 268 -32.72 -10.34 -1.08
C ALA A 268 -32.13 -11.70 -0.69
N VAL A 269 -30.85 -11.72 -0.36
CA VAL A 269 -30.10 -12.93 0.01
C VAL A 269 -29.32 -12.71 1.30
N TRP A 270 -29.12 -13.81 2.03
CA TRP A 270 -28.11 -13.89 3.08
C TRP A 270 -26.79 -14.33 2.47
N VAL A 271 -25.73 -13.60 2.79
CA VAL A 271 -24.34 -14.04 2.58
C VAL A 271 -23.77 -14.32 3.96
N GLU A 272 -23.53 -15.59 4.25
CA GLU A 272 -23.04 -16.04 5.55
C GLU A 272 -21.60 -16.53 5.42
N GLY A 273 -20.71 -15.95 6.22
CA GLY A 273 -19.29 -16.31 6.25
C GLY A 273 -19.03 -17.52 7.16
N ALA A 274 -17.90 -18.18 6.95
CA ALA A 274 -17.50 -19.37 7.72
C ALA A 274 -17.29 -19.14 9.24
N GLU A 275 -17.26 -17.88 9.69
CA GLU A 275 -17.22 -17.47 11.10
C GLU A 275 -18.61 -17.41 11.76
N GLY A 276 -19.69 -17.59 10.99
CA GLY A 276 -21.08 -17.73 11.47
C GLY A 276 -21.93 -16.46 11.41
N ALA A 277 -21.34 -15.29 11.15
CA ALA A 277 -22.08 -14.05 10.93
C ALA A 277 -22.52 -13.91 9.46
N LYS A 278 -23.55 -13.09 9.23
CA LYS A 278 -24.18 -12.94 7.90
C LYS A 278 -24.62 -11.52 7.60
N ILE A 279 -24.67 -11.19 6.31
CA ILE A 279 -25.16 -9.92 5.80
C ILE A 279 -26.37 -10.14 4.88
N LYS A 280 -27.37 -9.26 4.95
CA LYS A 280 -28.51 -9.24 4.03
C LYS A 280 -28.30 -8.21 2.92
N VAL A 281 -28.19 -8.67 1.69
CA VAL A 281 -27.90 -7.83 0.51
C VAL A 281 -28.75 -8.24 -0.69
N LYS A 282 -28.76 -7.43 -1.75
CA LYS A 282 -29.40 -7.78 -3.03
C LYS A 282 -28.52 -8.75 -3.83
N ALA A 283 -29.11 -9.72 -4.50
CA ALA A 283 -28.42 -10.53 -5.48
C ALA A 283 -28.26 -9.76 -6.80
N MET A 284 -27.04 -9.72 -7.32
CA MET A 284 -26.74 -9.28 -8.68
C MET A 284 -26.23 -10.49 -9.46
N VAL A 285 -27.10 -11.11 -10.27
CA VAL A 285 -26.76 -12.31 -11.02
C VAL A 285 -26.01 -11.91 -12.29
N THR A 286 -24.71 -12.21 -12.35
CA THR A 286 -23.84 -11.70 -13.42
C THR A 286 -22.68 -12.64 -13.74
N ARG A 287 -22.17 -12.58 -14.98
CA ARG A 287 -20.99 -13.34 -15.41
C ARG A 287 -19.65 -12.64 -15.18
N ARG A 288 -19.68 -11.47 -14.52
CA ARG A 288 -18.45 -10.74 -14.15
C ARG A 288 -17.61 -11.49 -13.12
N VAL A 289 -18.26 -12.27 -12.26
CA VAL A 289 -17.62 -13.22 -11.35
C VAL A 289 -17.62 -14.64 -11.93
N GLY A 290 -16.56 -15.39 -11.68
CA GLY A 290 -16.46 -16.80 -12.06
C GLY A 290 -17.38 -17.69 -11.22
N ALA A 291 -17.72 -18.87 -11.75
CA ALA A 291 -18.48 -19.85 -10.97
C ALA A 291 -17.70 -20.27 -9.71
N GLY A 292 -18.38 -20.36 -8.57
CA GLY A 292 -17.79 -20.62 -7.27
C GLY A 292 -17.17 -19.39 -6.60
N VAL A 293 -17.31 -18.19 -7.18
CA VAL A 293 -16.79 -16.93 -6.64
C VAL A 293 -17.91 -15.90 -6.56
N ALA A 294 -17.96 -15.16 -5.46
CA ALA A 294 -18.86 -14.04 -5.24
C ALA A 294 -18.08 -12.77 -4.87
N PHE A 295 -18.63 -11.62 -5.22
CA PHE A 295 -18.07 -10.31 -4.90
C PHE A 295 -19.09 -9.47 -4.15
N THR A 296 -18.68 -8.76 -3.10
CA THR A 296 -19.53 -7.78 -2.41
C THR A 296 -18.75 -6.48 -2.16
N PRO A 297 -19.36 -5.29 -2.37
CA PRO A 297 -18.72 -4.03 -2.06
C PRO A 297 -18.67 -3.80 -0.54
N PHE A 298 -17.76 -2.95 -0.06
CA PHE A 298 -17.58 -2.66 1.38
C PHE A 298 -17.94 -1.22 1.79
N HIS A 299 -18.67 -0.48 0.95
CA HIS A 299 -18.97 0.94 1.15
C HIS A 299 -20.23 1.22 1.98
N PHE A 300 -20.84 0.21 2.60
CA PHE A 300 -22.16 0.33 3.19
C PHE A 300 -22.12 0.12 4.70
N GLY A 301 -23.13 0.69 5.37
CA GLY A 301 -23.31 0.59 6.81
C GLY A 301 -24.70 1.07 7.21
N GLY A 302 -25.07 0.81 8.46
CA GLY A 302 -26.37 1.18 9.02
C GLY A 302 -27.41 0.06 9.02
N HIS A 303 -27.10 -1.12 8.48
CA HIS A 303 -27.75 -2.39 8.81
C HIS A 303 -26.79 -3.30 9.59
N PHE A 304 -27.34 -4.17 10.43
CA PHE A 304 -26.60 -5.24 11.09
C PHE A 304 -27.41 -6.54 11.13
N GLU A 305 -26.96 -7.53 10.37
CA GLU A 305 -27.61 -8.83 10.21
C GLU A 305 -29.10 -8.69 9.82
N GLY A 306 -29.36 -7.84 8.83
CA GLY A 306 -30.67 -7.52 8.26
C GLY A 306 -31.52 -6.59 9.10
N ARG A 307 -31.04 -6.13 10.26
CA ARG A 307 -31.74 -5.14 11.09
C ARG A 307 -31.36 -3.73 10.68
N ASP A 308 -32.38 -2.91 10.45
CA ASP A 308 -32.21 -1.47 10.22
C ASP A 308 -31.74 -0.78 11.50
N LEU A 309 -30.62 -0.05 11.44
CA LEU A 309 -30.04 0.73 12.53
C LEU A 309 -30.15 2.24 12.31
N ARG A 310 -31.00 2.72 11.39
CA ARG A 310 -31.24 4.15 11.13
C ARG A 310 -31.57 4.91 12.41
N SER A 311 -32.30 4.28 13.34
CA SER A 311 -32.63 4.88 14.64
C SER A 311 -31.42 5.13 15.57
N LYS A 312 -30.22 4.66 15.21
CA LYS A 312 -28.97 4.87 15.95
C LYS A 312 -28.21 6.09 15.46
N TYR A 313 -28.58 6.65 14.31
CA TYR A 313 -28.02 7.90 13.82
C TYR A 313 -28.65 9.08 14.57
N PRO A 314 -27.89 10.16 14.83
CA PRO A 314 -28.47 11.43 15.24
C PRO A 314 -29.52 11.91 14.23
N SER A 315 -30.52 12.66 14.71
CA SER A 315 -31.59 13.18 13.85
C SER A 315 -31.02 13.98 12.66
N GLY A 316 -31.36 13.56 11.44
CA GLY A 316 -30.91 14.21 10.20
C GLY A 316 -29.47 13.88 9.77
N ALA A 317 -28.82 12.92 10.41
CA ALA A 317 -27.45 12.50 10.11
C ALA A 317 -27.35 11.09 9.49
N ASP A 318 -28.49 10.45 9.20
CA ASP A 318 -28.48 9.18 8.49
C ASP A 318 -28.18 9.38 7.00
N PRO A 319 -27.41 8.47 6.38
CA PRO A 319 -27.12 8.54 4.95
C PRO A 319 -28.36 8.16 4.12
N TYR A 320 -28.38 8.62 2.86
CA TYR A 320 -29.47 8.31 1.92
C TYR A 320 -29.59 6.81 1.65
N VAL A 321 -28.44 6.13 1.58
CA VAL A 321 -28.34 4.69 1.33
C VAL A 321 -27.73 3.98 2.53
N LEU A 322 -28.43 2.97 3.02
CA LEU A 322 -27.97 2.07 4.09
C LEU A 322 -27.61 0.70 3.50
N GLY A 323 -26.82 -0.05 4.24
CA GLY A 323 -26.54 -1.45 3.94
C GLY A 323 -25.74 -2.08 5.05
N GLU A 324 -25.22 -3.27 4.81
CA GLU A 324 -24.47 -4.02 5.81
C GLU A 324 -23.00 -3.64 5.79
N ALA A 325 -22.33 -3.76 6.94
CA ALA A 325 -20.89 -3.77 6.95
C ALA A 325 -20.39 -5.09 6.34
N CYS A 326 -19.72 -5.03 5.18
CA CYS A 326 -19.15 -6.21 4.51
C CYS A 326 -18.26 -7.05 5.45
N ASN A 327 -17.53 -6.38 6.35
CA ASN A 327 -16.66 -7.01 7.34
C ASN A 327 -17.40 -8.03 8.24
N THR A 328 -18.72 -7.90 8.42
CA THR A 328 -19.53 -8.86 9.20
C THR A 328 -19.50 -10.27 8.58
N ALA A 329 -19.42 -10.40 7.26
CA ALA A 329 -19.34 -11.69 6.58
C ALA A 329 -17.90 -12.15 6.26
N MET A 330 -16.89 -11.42 6.74
CA MET A 330 -15.47 -11.69 6.44
C MET A 330 -14.79 -12.52 7.53
N THR A 331 -13.53 -12.90 7.26
CA THR A 331 -12.74 -13.81 8.09
C THR A 331 -11.89 -13.09 9.14
N TYR A 332 -11.48 -13.85 10.15
CA TYR A 332 -10.45 -13.50 11.11
C TYR A 332 -9.06 -13.24 10.49
N GLY A 333 -8.65 -13.87 9.38
CA GLY A 333 -7.24 -13.99 8.96
C GLY A 333 -6.40 -12.69 8.93
N TYR A 334 -5.07 -12.84 9.13
CA TYR A 334 -4.11 -11.73 9.18
C TYR A 334 -2.79 -12.07 8.47
N ASP A 335 -2.12 -11.05 7.90
CA ASP A 335 -0.78 -11.18 7.34
C ASP A 335 0.27 -11.48 8.43
N SER A 336 1.18 -12.40 8.09
CA SER A 336 2.16 -12.98 9.01
C SER A 336 3.30 -12.04 9.40
N VAL A 337 3.38 -10.85 8.82
CA VAL A 337 4.40 -9.83 9.11
C VAL A 337 3.77 -8.56 9.65
N THR A 338 2.75 -8.05 8.98
CA THR A 338 2.16 -6.72 9.20
C THR A 338 0.88 -6.74 10.03
N GLN A 339 0.26 -7.91 10.25
CA GLN A 339 -1.10 -8.03 10.79
C GLN A 339 -2.17 -7.28 9.96
N MET A 340 -1.95 -7.09 8.67
CA MET A 340 -3.02 -6.62 7.78
C MET A 340 -4.09 -7.71 7.66
N GLN A 341 -5.37 -7.36 7.84
CA GLN A 341 -6.46 -8.34 7.79
C GLN A 341 -6.68 -8.91 6.38
N GLU A 342 -6.95 -10.21 6.30
CA GLU A 342 -7.33 -10.97 5.11
C GLU A 342 -8.76 -10.63 4.67
N THR A 343 -8.95 -9.44 4.11
CA THR A 343 -10.29 -8.94 3.71
C THR A 343 -10.68 -9.30 2.28
N LYS A 344 -9.85 -10.03 1.55
CA LYS A 344 -9.98 -10.23 0.10
C LYS A 344 -10.33 -11.65 -0.30
N CYS A 345 -10.28 -12.60 0.62
CA CYS A 345 -10.67 -13.97 0.36
C CYS A 345 -11.20 -14.60 1.64
N THR A 346 -12.36 -15.24 1.55
CA THR A 346 -12.91 -16.14 2.55
C THR A 346 -13.87 -17.12 1.86
N LEU A 347 -14.49 -18.01 2.62
CA LEU A 347 -15.60 -18.83 2.15
C LEU A 347 -16.93 -18.30 2.68
N CYS A 348 -17.97 -18.40 1.85
CA CYS A 348 -19.34 -18.09 2.21
C CYS A 348 -20.33 -19.11 1.64
N ARG A 349 -21.55 -19.03 2.15
CA ARG A 349 -22.74 -19.62 1.53
C ARG A 349 -23.75 -18.51 1.26
N ILE A 350 -24.48 -18.65 0.16
CA ILE A 350 -25.47 -17.66 -0.27
C ILE A 350 -26.82 -18.35 -0.44
N TYR A 351 -27.86 -17.79 0.17
CA TYR A 351 -29.20 -18.36 0.14
C TYR A 351 -30.26 -17.26 0.25
N LYS A 352 -31.48 -17.56 -0.21
CA LYS A 352 -32.60 -16.60 -0.22
C LYS A 352 -32.98 -16.16 1.21
N ALA A 353 -33.25 -14.87 1.38
CA ALA A 353 -33.42 -14.24 2.69
C ALA A 353 -34.81 -14.29 3.31
#